data_AF-X0UKX9-F1
#
_entry.id   AF-X0UKX9-F1
#
_cell.length_a   1.000
_cell.length_b   1.000
_cell.length_c   1.000
_cell.angle_alpha   90.00
_cell.angle_beta   90.00
_cell.angle_gamma   90.00
#
_symmetry.space_group_name_H-M   'P 1'
#
loop_
_entity.id
_entity.type
_entity.pdbx_description
1 polymer ?
#
loop_
_entity_poly.entity_id
_entity_poly.type
_entity_poly.pdbx_seq_one_letter_code
_entity_poly.pdbx_strand_id
1 'polypeptide(L)'
;QKPLEGVSMIYTFEDRDEPDRHETQYFEMYTNRGIYHKGWTACTRRRIPWITSGGESKPFDDDEWELYAPDDWSQVNNLAQEMPDKMRYLQRLWLIEAVKYNVLPLDDRLAERMNSELAGRPDLMGKRKSLTLVPGMTRLTEGSVLNVKNKSYNVTAEVVIPEDGASGVVLVQGGAFGGWVVYFKDGYLKYCYNMVGVHRYYAESAELVAPGKHQVRMEFAYDGGGISKGGDVALYVDGQKVGEGRVDRTMPFIFSADDGMDVGT
;
A
#
# COMPACT_ATOMS: atom_id res chain seq x y z
N GLN A 1 7.25 26.22 0.84
CA GLN A 1 6.04 25.94 0.04
C GLN A 1 6.49 25.73 -1.41
N LYS A 2 6.04 24.67 -2.09
CA LYS A 2 6.30 24.50 -3.53
C LYS A 2 5.29 25.34 -4.32
N PRO A 3 5.67 25.95 -5.46
CA PRO A 3 4.71 26.58 -6.37
C PRO A 3 3.64 25.58 -6.83
N LEU A 4 2.43 26.07 -7.11
CA LEU A 4 1.41 25.25 -7.76
C LEU A 4 1.85 24.95 -9.20
N GLU A 5 1.68 23.70 -9.62
CA GLU A 5 2.17 23.21 -10.92
C GLU A 5 1.12 23.34 -12.03
N GLY A 6 -0.12 23.68 -11.67
CA GLY A 6 -1.20 23.99 -12.60
C GLY A 6 -1.29 25.48 -12.96
N VAL A 7 -2.12 25.78 -13.96
CA VAL A 7 -2.46 27.16 -14.35
C VAL A 7 -3.92 27.45 -14.01
N SER A 8 -4.23 28.71 -13.71
CA SER A 8 -5.63 29.12 -13.48
C SER A 8 -6.45 28.91 -14.75
N MET A 9 -7.67 28.39 -14.60
CA MET A 9 -8.65 28.25 -15.68
C MET A 9 -9.62 29.44 -15.77
N ILE A 10 -9.46 30.51 -14.98
CA ILE A 10 -10.40 31.65 -14.98
C ILE A 10 -10.61 32.23 -16.39
N TYR A 11 -9.57 32.24 -17.21
CA TYR A 11 -9.62 32.78 -18.57
C TYR A 11 -10.66 32.07 -19.46
N THR A 12 -10.97 30.79 -19.21
CA THR A 12 -11.95 30.03 -20.01
C THR A 12 -13.39 30.44 -19.74
N PHE A 13 -13.64 31.20 -18.66
CA PHE A 13 -14.95 31.76 -18.35
C PHE A 13 -15.17 33.15 -18.98
N GLU A 14 -14.09 33.82 -19.38
CA GLU A 14 -14.14 35.17 -19.98
C GLU A 14 -14.26 35.10 -21.50
N ASP A 15 -13.57 34.14 -22.14
CA ASP A 15 -13.63 33.91 -23.58
C ASP A 15 -13.54 32.40 -23.88
N ARG A 16 -14.44 31.93 -24.72
CA ARG A 16 -14.55 30.53 -25.15
C ARG A 16 -13.37 30.12 -26.05
N ASP A 17 -12.84 31.05 -26.83
CA ASP A 17 -11.88 30.76 -27.90
C ASP A 17 -10.42 31.07 -27.45
N GLU A 18 -10.21 31.40 -26.18
CA GLU A 18 -8.87 31.60 -25.61
C GLU A 18 -8.03 30.31 -25.69
N PRO A 19 -6.77 30.38 -26.17
CA PRO A 19 -5.88 29.24 -26.22
C PRO A 19 -5.58 28.63 -24.85
N ASP A 20 -5.33 27.31 -24.83
CA ASP A 20 -4.90 26.62 -23.62
C ASP A 20 -3.56 27.19 -23.11
N ARG A 21 -3.53 27.52 -21.81
CA ARG A 21 -2.33 28.00 -21.12
C ARG A 21 -1.52 26.86 -20.49
N HIS A 22 -2.07 25.64 -20.44
CA HIS A 22 -1.39 24.43 -19.98
C HIS A 22 -1.00 23.54 -21.17
N GLU A 23 0.03 23.96 -21.88
CA GLU A 23 0.40 23.30 -23.13
C GLU A 23 1.15 21.98 -22.95
N THR A 24 1.63 21.66 -21.73
CA THR A 24 2.46 20.48 -21.46
C THR A 24 2.07 19.82 -20.15
N GLN A 25 1.74 18.53 -20.21
CA GLN A 25 1.49 17.71 -19.03
C GLN A 25 2.28 16.41 -19.18
N TYR A 26 3.14 16.10 -18.22
CA TYR A 26 3.77 14.78 -18.13
C TYR A 26 2.91 13.86 -17.25
N PHE A 27 3.03 12.56 -17.48
CA PHE A 27 2.41 11.50 -16.71
C PHE A 27 3.48 10.47 -16.36
N GLU A 28 3.49 10.05 -15.11
CA GLU A 28 4.21 8.87 -14.65
C GLU A 28 3.40 8.20 -13.56
N MET A 29 3.15 6.91 -13.73
CA MET A 29 2.55 6.10 -12.68
C MET A 29 3.06 4.68 -12.82
N TYR A 30 3.69 4.16 -11.78
CA TYR A 30 4.18 2.79 -11.76
C TYR A 30 5.09 2.46 -12.94
N THR A 31 5.89 3.42 -13.36
CA THR A 31 6.81 3.41 -14.52
C THR A 31 6.16 3.34 -15.90
N ASN A 32 4.83 3.43 -15.97
CA ASN A 32 4.15 3.82 -17.22
C ASN A 32 4.32 5.33 -17.39
N ARG A 33 4.61 5.76 -18.61
CA ARG A 33 5.03 7.12 -18.91
C ARG A 33 4.18 7.70 -20.02
N GLY A 34 3.89 8.99 -19.93
CA GLY A 34 3.16 9.71 -20.97
C GLY A 34 3.49 11.18 -20.95
N ILE A 35 3.34 11.84 -22.10
CA ILE A 35 3.41 13.29 -22.21
C ILE A 35 2.37 13.75 -23.21
N TYR A 36 1.62 14.77 -22.80
CA TYR A 36 0.84 15.62 -23.67
C TYR A 36 1.61 16.92 -23.91
N HIS A 37 1.75 17.33 -25.17
CA HIS A 37 2.35 18.61 -25.52
C HIS A 37 1.69 19.21 -26.77
N LYS A 38 0.95 20.31 -26.60
CA LYS A 38 0.30 21.08 -27.68
C LYS A 38 -0.50 20.17 -28.64
N GLY A 39 -1.42 19.40 -28.08
CA GLY A 39 -2.25 18.43 -28.81
C GLY A 39 -1.59 17.07 -29.04
N TRP A 40 -0.27 16.96 -29.06
CA TRP A 40 0.40 15.68 -29.31
C TRP A 40 0.49 14.85 -28.04
N THR A 41 0.31 13.54 -28.17
CA THR A 41 0.48 12.59 -27.07
C THR A 41 1.52 11.55 -27.42
N ALA A 42 2.46 11.33 -26.51
CA ALA A 42 3.40 10.22 -26.55
C ALA A 42 3.29 9.42 -25.27
N CYS A 43 3.15 8.10 -25.35
CA CYS A 43 3.06 7.25 -24.16
C CYS A 43 3.77 5.92 -24.33
N THR A 44 4.13 5.30 -23.20
CA THR A 44 4.62 3.94 -23.16
C THR A 44 4.07 3.21 -21.95
N ARG A 45 3.54 2.01 -22.20
CA ARG A 45 3.07 1.10 -21.17
C ARG A 45 4.14 0.05 -20.91
N ARG A 46 4.92 0.28 -19.86
CA ARG A 46 5.91 -0.69 -19.37
C ARG A 46 5.27 -1.84 -18.62
N ARG A 47 4.22 -1.55 -17.83
CA ARG A 47 3.54 -2.54 -16.99
C ARG A 47 2.05 -2.54 -17.22
N ILE A 48 1.48 -3.74 -17.23
CA ILE A 48 0.03 -3.94 -17.20
C ILE A 48 -0.46 -3.50 -15.82
N PRO A 49 -1.43 -2.58 -15.74
CA PRO A 49 -2.02 -2.19 -14.47
C PRO A 49 -2.47 -3.40 -13.66
N TRP A 50 -2.27 -3.35 -12.34
CA TRP A 50 -2.67 -4.38 -11.37
C TRP A 50 -1.90 -5.71 -11.43
N ILE A 51 -0.98 -5.88 -12.39
CA ILE A 51 0.08 -6.89 -12.28
C ILE A 51 1.20 -6.27 -11.44
N THR A 52 1.02 -6.35 -10.12
CA THR A 52 1.84 -5.63 -9.12
C THR A 52 3.07 -6.40 -8.65
N SER A 53 3.17 -7.68 -9.01
CA SER A 53 4.31 -8.54 -8.73
C SER A 53 4.51 -9.54 -9.88
N GLY A 54 5.77 -9.96 -10.07
CA GLY A 54 6.16 -10.74 -11.25
C GLY A 54 6.22 -9.88 -12.52
N GLY A 55 7.08 -10.29 -13.45
CA GLY A 55 7.34 -9.59 -14.70
C GLY A 55 8.82 -9.30 -14.89
N GLU A 56 9.28 -9.36 -16.14
CA GLU A 56 10.66 -9.07 -16.49
C GLU A 56 10.96 -7.59 -16.28
N SER A 57 12.07 -7.28 -15.60
CA SER A 57 12.65 -5.95 -15.63
C SER A 57 13.56 -5.88 -16.85
N LYS A 58 13.13 -5.14 -17.88
CA LYS A 58 13.94 -4.83 -19.06
C LYS A 58 14.53 -3.43 -18.96
N PRO A 59 15.64 -3.08 -19.61
CA PRO A 59 16.06 -1.68 -19.71
C PRO A 59 14.91 -0.72 -20.07
N PHE A 60 14.86 0.48 -19.49
CA PHE A 60 13.81 1.47 -19.80
C PHE A 60 13.86 1.97 -21.25
N ASP A 61 15.00 1.81 -21.91
CA ASP A 61 15.23 2.16 -23.31
C ASP A 61 14.56 1.15 -24.28
N ASP A 62 14.22 -0.04 -23.79
CA ASP A 62 13.52 -1.09 -24.56
C ASP A 62 11.99 -0.94 -24.48
N ASP A 63 11.49 0.09 -23.81
CA ASP A 63 10.05 0.37 -23.74
C ASP A 63 9.54 0.87 -25.09
N GLU A 64 8.45 0.28 -25.56
CA GLU A 64 7.82 0.65 -26.82
C GLU A 64 6.95 1.91 -26.61
N TRP A 65 7.25 2.95 -27.37
CA TRP A 65 6.50 4.19 -27.34
C TRP A 65 5.52 4.27 -28.50
N GLU A 66 4.37 4.87 -28.20
CA GLU A 66 3.31 5.19 -29.15
C GLU A 66 3.18 6.71 -29.27
N LEU A 67 2.83 7.17 -30.47
CA LEU A 67 2.68 8.58 -30.81
C LEU A 67 1.32 8.83 -31.45
N TYR A 68 0.61 9.85 -30.97
CA TYR A 68 -0.72 10.21 -31.43
C TYR A 68 -0.81 11.71 -31.78
N ALA A 69 -1.49 11.99 -32.88
CA ALA A 69 -1.67 13.34 -33.40
C ALA A 69 -2.80 14.11 -32.67
N PRO A 70 -2.80 15.46 -32.74
CA PRO A 70 -3.80 16.30 -32.06
C PRO A 70 -5.27 16.04 -32.43
N ASP A 71 -5.53 15.54 -33.63
CA ASP A 71 -6.87 15.22 -34.13
C ASP A 71 -7.31 13.78 -33.82
N ASP A 72 -6.40 12.94 -33.29
CA ASP A 72 -6.70 11.57 -32.87
C ASP A 72 -6.98 11.48 -31.36
N TRP A 73 -8.13 12.00 -30.96
CA TRP A 73 -8.62 11.94 -29.57
C TRP A 73 -8.83 10.51 -29.05
N SER A 74 -8.96 9.53 -29.95
CA SER A 74 -9.15 8.12 -29.61
C SER A 74 -7.83 7.36 -29.41
N GLN A 75 -6.71 7.96 -29.82
CA GLN A 75 -5.38 7.35 -29.80
C GLN A 75 -5.36 5.97 -30.51
N VAL A 76 -5.98 5.88 -31.68
CA VAL A 76 -6.08 4.62 -32.45
C VAL A 76 -4.97 4.48 -33.49
N ASN A 77 -4.41 5.60 -33.98
CA ASN A 77 -3.40 5.62 -35.03
C ASN A 77 -2.02 5.91 -34.42
N ASN A 78 -1.25 4.85 -34.16
CA ASN A 78 0.12 5.00 -33.67
C ASN A 78 1.08 5.44 -34.80
N LEU A 79 1.56 6.68 -34.72
CA LEU A 79 2.45 7.32 -35.70
C LEU A 79 3.95 7.19 -35.36
N ALA A 80 4.32 6.40 -34.36
CA ALA A 80 5.71 6.38 -33.86
C ALA A 80 6.74 5.99 -34.94
N GLN A 81 6.39 5.06 -35.84
CA GLN A 81 7.25 4.66 -36.97
C GLN A 81 7.27 5.69 -38.10
N GLU A 82 6.16 6.40 -38.30
CA GLU A 82 5.99 7.39 -39.38
C GLU A 82 6.66 8.73 -39.03
N MET A 83 6.67 9.11 -37.75
CA MET A 83 7.21 10.39 -37.26
C MET A 83 8.24 10.22 -36.14
N PRO A 84 9.37 9.52 -36.40
CA PRO A 84 10.36 9.19 -35.38
C PRO A 84 11.05 10.42 -34.77
N ASP A 85 11.19 11.52 -35.52
CA ASP A 85 11.72 12.78 -34.99
C ASP A 85 10.79 13.43 -33.97
N LYS A 86 9.47 13.41 -34.24
CA LYS A 86 8.46 13.92 -33.31
C LYS A 86 8.40 13.06 -32.04
N MET A 87 8.50 11.74 -32.18
CA MET A 87 8.59 10.81 -31.06
C MET A 87 9.80 11.13 -30.17
N ARG A 88 11.00 11.25 -30.76
CA ARG A 88 12.22 11.62 -30.02
C ARG A 88 12.10 12.97 -29.32
N TYR A 89 11.48 13.94 -29.97
CA TYR A 89 11.23 15.26 -29.36
C TYR A 89 10.38 15.14 -28.09
N LEU A 90 9.27 14.40 -28.14
CA LEU A 90 8.39 14.21 -26.98
C LEU A 90 9.02 13.36 -25.88
N GLN A 91 9.80 12.33 -26.22
CA GLN A 91 10.57 11.56 -25.23
C GLN A 91 11.55 12.43 -24.44
N ARG A 92 12.27 13.33 -25.14
CA ARG A 92 13.18 14.28 -24.50
C ARG A 92 12.44 15.28 -23.64
N LEU A 93 11.29 15.78 -24.11
CA LEU A 93 10.46 16.70 -23.33
C LEU A 93 9.91 16.02 -22.07
N TRP A 94 9.49 14.76 -22.16
CA TRP A 94 9.09 13.97 -20.99
C TRP A 94 10.23 13.88 -19.97
N LEU A 95 11.46 13.62 -20.42
CA LEU A 95 12.61 13.54 -19.52
C LEU A 95 12.91 14.89 -18.83
N ILE A 96 12.77 16.01 -19.55
CA ILE A 96 12.93 17.36 -18.99
C ILE A 96 11.91 17.61 -17.87
N GLU A 97 10.63 17.33 -18.13
CA GLU A 97 9.58 17.50 -17.12
C GLU A 97 9.77 16.50 -15.96
N ALA A 98 10.15 15.25 -16.25
CA ALA A 98 10.45 14.24 -15.22
C ALA A 98 11.57 14.69 -14.27
N VAL A 99 12.63 15.32 -14.77
CA VAL A 99 13.70 15.91 -13.94
C VAL A 99 13.15 17.09 -13.14
N LYS A 100 12.47 18.03 -13.79
CA LYS A 100 11.88 19.22 -13.17
C LYS A 100 10.98 18.88 -11.98
N TYR A 101 10.22 17.79 -12.08
CA TYR A 101 9.27 17.36 -11.06
C TYR A 101 9.74 16.20 -10.18
N ASN A 102 11.04 15.86 -10.20
CA ASN A 102 11.64 14.81 -9.34
C ASN A 102 11.01 13.41 -9.51
N VAL A 103 10.65 13.06 -10.74
CA VAL A 103 10.15 11.72 -11.10
C VAL A 103 11.28 10.68 -11.11
N LEU A 104 12.51 11.13 -11.40
CA LEU A 104 13.68 10.26 -11.47
C LEU A 104 14.33 10.06 -10.09
N PRO A 105 14.98 8.91 -9.82
CA PRO A 105 15.08 7.74 -10.70
C PRO A 105 13.77 6.94 -10.80
N LEU A 106 13.52 6.34 -11.96
CA LEU A 106 12.43 5.40 -12.14
C LEU A 106 12.75 4.09 -11.42
N ASP A 107 11.74 3.52 -10.76
CA ASP A 107 11.85 2.27 -10.01
C ASP A 107 10.62 1.41 -10.30
N ASP A 108 10.82 0.36 -11.08
CA ASP A 108 9.77 -0.50 -11.62
C ASP A 108 9.47 -1.71 -10.71
N ARG A 109 10.01 -1.76 -9.48
CA ARG A 109 9.79 -2.84 -8.50
C ARG A 109 8.35 -2.87 -7.92
N LEU A 110 7.50 -1.91 -8.29
CA LEU A 110 6.08 -1.80 -7.92
C LEU A 110 5.80 -2.07 -6.43
N ALA A 111 5.11 -3.17 -6.11
CA ALA A 111 4.65 -3.47 -4.77
C ALA A 111 5.80 -3.73 -3.80
N GLU A 112 6.94 -4.21 -4.28
CA GLU A 112 8.14 -4.41 -3.44
C GLU A 112 8.57 -3.09 -2.78
N ARG A 113 8.42 -1.94 -3.47
CA ARG A 113 8.77 -0.61 -2.97
C ARG A 113 7.96 -0.20 -1.74
N MET A 114 6.77 -0.76 -1.57
CA MET A 114 5.89 -0.45 -0.42
C MET A 114 6.44 -1.04 0.88
N ASN A 115 7.17 -2.16 0.79
CA ASN A 115 7.83 -2.75 1.94
C ASN A 115 9.21 -2.13 2.14
N SER A 116 9.41 -1.38 3.23
CA SER A 116 10.65 -0.64 3.47
C SER A 116 11.89 -1.53 3.44
N GLU A 117 11.78 -2.72 4.02
CA GLU A 117 12.88 -3.67 4.17
C GLU A 117 13.30 -4.26 2.83
N LEU A 118 12.35 -4.65 1.99
CA LEU A 118 12.63 -5.16 0.64
C LEU A 118 13.17 -4.06 -0.28
N ALA A 119 12.59 -2.85 -0.17
CA ALA A 119 13.02 -1.71 -0.96
C ALA A 119 14.43 -1.20 -0.61
N GLY A 120 14.97 -1.59 0.56
CA GLY A 120 16.24 -1.09 1.09
C GLY A 120 16.16 0.36 1.59
N ARG A 121 14.96 0.87 1.90
CA ARG A 121 14.78 2.25 2.38
C ARG A 121 14.86 2.32 3.91
N PRO A 122 15.37 3.41 4.48
CA PRO A 122 15.31 3.64 5.92
C PRO A 122 13.89 3.52 6.45
N ASP A 123 13.78 2.93 7.64
CA ASP A 123 12.53 2.73 8.37
C ASP A 123 12.71 3.21 9.82
N LEU A 124 11.67 3.80 10.39
CA LEU A 124 11.74 4.40 11.74
C LEU A 124 12.07 3.35 12.82
N MET A 125 11.58 2.12 12.65
CA MET A 125 11.82 1.04 13.59
C MET A 125 13.22 0.46 13.45
N GLY A 126 13.82 0.52 12.25
CA GLY A 126 15.16 -0.02 11.98
C GLY A 126 15.25 -1.50 12.35
N LYS A 127 16.20 -1.87 13.23
CA LYS A 127 16.42 -3.25 13.68
C LYS A 127 15.60 -3.66 14.92
N ARG A 128 14.66 -2.82 15.39
CA ARG A 128 13.86 -3.11 16.58
C ARG A 128 13.00 -4.36 16.35
N LYS A 129 12.86 -5.15 17.41
CA LYS A 129 12.02 -6.37 17.44
C LYS A 129 10.84 -6.25 18.39
N SER A 130 10.73 -5.15 19.13
CA SER A 130 9.65 -4.87 20.05
C SER A 130 9.28 -3.38 20.01
N LEU A 131 8.01 -3.11 20.29
CA LEU A 131 7.42 -1.78 20.39
C LEU A 131 6.38 -1.83 21.50
N THR A 132 6.53 -0.95 22.49
CA THR A 132 5.54 -0.79 23.56
C THR A 132 4.60 0.35 23.18
N LEU A 133 3.31 0.06 23.16
CA LEU A 133 2.25 1.02 22.89
C LEU A 133 1.39 1.20 24.15
N VAL A 134 0.78 2.37 24.29
CA VAL A 134 -0.12 2.68 25.41
C VAL A 134 -1.56 2.91 24.92
N PRO A 135 -2.58 2.72 25.78
CA PRO A 135 -3.97 2.94 25.41
C PRO A 135 -4.22 4.32 24.79
N GLY A 136 -5.05 4.37 23.75
CA GLY A 136 -5.42 5.61 23.05
C GLY A 136 -4.41 6.08 21.99
N MET A 137 -3.29 5.39 21.78
CA MET A 137 -2.44 5.63 20.60
C MET A 137 -3.19 5.20 19.34
N THR A 138 -3.48 6.15 18.45
CA THR A 138 -4.23 5.92 17.21
C THR A 138 -3.57 6.60 16.03
N ARG A 139 -3.95 6.19 14.81
CA ARG A 139 -3.45 6.67 13.52
C ARG A 139 -1.94 6.55 13.38
N LEU A 140 -1.36 5.49 13.97
CA LEU A 140 0.05 5.17 13.76
C LEU A 140 0.21 4.62 12.34
N THR A 141 0.94 5.32 11.49
CA THR A 141 1.14 4.90 10.10
C THR A 141 1.96 3.60 10.05
N GLU A 142 1.80 2.79 8.99
CA GLU A 142 2.54 1.52 8.85
C GLU A 142 4.06 1.66 8.98
N GLY A 143 4.62 2.78 8.52
CA GLY A 143 6.07 3.06 8.62
C GLY A 143 6.54 3.53 9.99
N SER A 144 5.63 3.72 10.95
CA SER A 144 5.93 4.14 12.33
C SER A 144 5.87 3.00 13.34
N VAL A 145 5.50 1.80 12.91
CA VAL A 145 5.34 0.59 13.74
C VAL A 145 6.15 -0.56 13.17
N LEU A 146 6.25 -1.67 13.92
CA LEU A 146 7.03 -2.83 13.49
C LEU A 146 6.50 -3.41 12.18
N ASN A 147 7.41 -3.72 11.25
CA ASN A 147 7.08 -4.40 10.02
C ASN A 147 6.93 -5.92 10.25
N VAL A 148 5.69 -6.36 10.50
CA VAL A 148 5.32 -7.77 10.74
C VAL A 148 5.04 -8.58 9.46
N LYS A 149 5.15 -7.96 8.27
CA LYS A 149 4.83 -8.63 7.00
C LYS A 149 5.85 -9.73 6.70
N ASN A 150 5.36 -10.92 6.30
CA ASN A 150 6.12 -12.14 6.01
C ASN A 150 6.99 -12.62 7.20
N LYS A 151 6.55 -12.40 8.44
CA LYS A 151 7.28 -12.78 9.65
C LYS A 151 6.35 -13.33 10.71
N SER A 152 6.91 -14.13 11.60
CA SER A 152 6.25 -14.45 12.85
C SER A 152 6.25 -13.22 13.77
N TYR A 153 5.16 -13.00 14.49
CA TYR A 153 5.04 -11.90 15.44
C TYR A 153 4.09 -12.28 16.58
N ASN A 154 4.12 -11.51 17.65
CA ASN A 154 3.18 -11.63 18.75
C ASN A 154 2.72 -10.26 19.22
N VAL A 155 1.54 -10.26 19.84
CA VAL A 155 0.94 -9.11 20.52
C VAL A 155 0.62 -9.56 21.93
N THR A 156 1.16 -8.87 22.93
CA THR A 156 0.88 -9.11 24.34
C THR A 156 0.28 -7.84 24.94
N ALA A 157 -0.83 -7.96 25.66
CA ALA A 157 -1.49 -6.85 26.30
C ALA A 157 -2.00 -7.24 27.69
N GLU A 158 -1.90 -6.31 28.63
CA GLU A 158 -2.59 -6.37 29.91
C GLU A 158 -3.97 -5.73 29.73
N VAL A 159 -5.02 -6.46 30.07
CA VAL A 159 -6.42 -6.02 29.90
C VAL A 159 -7.21 -6.21 31.19
N VAL A 160 -8.28 -5.42 31.33
CA VAL A 160 -9.27 -5.60 32.40
C VAL A 160 -10.59 -6.00 31.75
N ILE A 161 -11.06 -7.20 32.06
CA ILE A 161 -12.32 -7.74 31.56
C ILE A 161 -13.44 -7.32 32.53
N PRO A 162 -14.48 -6.61 32.07
CA PRO A 162 -15.64 -6.25 32.88
C PRO A 162 -16.45 -7.48 33.34
N GLU A 163 -17.29 -7.30 34.37
CA GLU A 163 -18.18 -8.35 34.90
C GLU A 163 -19.19 -8.87 33.86
N ASP A 164 -19.62 -8.02 32.94
CA ASP A 164 -20.51 -8.35 31.82
C ASP A 164 -19.78 -8.87 30.57
N GLY A 165 -18.46 -9.04 30.65
CA GLY A 165 -17.60 -9.49 29.57
C GLY A 165 -17.06 -8.36 28.70
N ALA A 166 -16.04 -8.66 27.90
CA ALA A 166 -15.40 -7.67 27.03
C ALA A 166 -15.92 -7.74 25.58
N SER A 167 -16.08 -6.58 24.96
CA SER A 167 -16.24 -6.41 23.51
C SER A 167 -15.53 -5.14 23.07
N GLY A 168 -14.50 -5.27 22.23
CA GLY A 168 -13.66 -4.14 21.86
C GLY A 168 -12.33 -4.58 21.24
N VAL A 169 -11.64 -3.65 20.59
CA VAL A 169 -10.33 -3.91 19.99
C VAL A 169 -9.26 -3.83 21.07
N VAL A 170 -8.27 -4.73 21.02
CA VAL A 170 -7.03 -4.62 21.81
C VAL A 170 -5.97 -3.89 20.98
N LEU A 171 -5.72 -4.38 19.77
CA LEU A 171 -4.81 -3.78 18.81
C LEU A 171 -5.26 -4.15 17.40
N VAL A 172 -5.29 -3.16 16.51
CA VAL A 172 -5.57 -3.34 15.09
C VAL A 172 -4.48 -2.70 14.26
N GLN A 173 -4.14 -3.28 13.12
CA GLN A 173 -3.38 -2.62 12.06
C GLN A 173 -4.07 -2.89 10.74
N GLY A 174 -4.48 -1.84 10.04
CA GLY A 174 -5.27 -1.91 8.82
C GLY A 174 -6.76 -1.71 9.07
N GLY A 175 -7.59 -2.15 8.11
CA GLY A 175 -9.03 -1.86 8.11
C GLY A 175 -9.81 -2.79 7.19
N ALA A 176 -10.84 -2.25 6.54
CA ALA A 176 -11.74 -3.02 5.67
C ALA A 176 -11.02 -3.67 4.47
N PHE A 177 -9.92 -3.05 4.03
CA PHE A 177 -9.17 -3.42 2.82
C PHE A 177 -7.90 -4.22 3.08
N GLY A 178 -7.63 -4.62 4.33
CA GLY A 178 -6.47 -5.44 4.66
C GLY A 178 -5.99 -5.26 6.08
N GLY A 179 -5.16 -6.17 6.56
CA GLY A 179 -4.51 -6.08 7.87
C GLY A 179 -4.98 -7.13 8.86
N TRP A 180 -4.91 -6.82 10.15
CA TRP A 180 -5.21 -7.77 11.23
C TRP A 180 -5.66 -7.07 12.50
N VAL A 181 -6.38 -7.81 13.36
CA VAL A 181 -6.89 -7.30 14.64
C VAL A 181 -6.89 -8.38 15.71
N VAL A 182 -6.50 -8.00 16.93
CA VAL A 182 -6.75 -8.74 18.18
C VAL A 182 -7.85 -7.99 18.92
N TYR A 183 -8.91 -8.69 19.30
CA TYR A 183 -10.10 -8.06 19.86
C TYR A 183 -10.87 -9.04 20.75
N PHE A 184 -11.78 -8.49 21.55
CA PHE A 184 -12.81 -9.24 22.23
C PHE A 184 -14.14 -9.06 21.53
N LYS A 185 -14.92 -10.12 21.49
CA LYS A 185 -16.32 -10.07 21.07
C LYS A 185 -17.13 -11.09 21.85
N ASP A 186 -18.21 -10.63 22.48
CA ASP A 186 -19.09 -11.46 23.31
C ASP A 186 -18.32 -12.20 24.42
N GLY A 187 -17.26 -11.57 24.97
CA GLY A 187 -16.40 -12.15 26.03
C GLY A 187 -15.32 -13.13 25.55
N TYR A 188 -15.29 -13.47 24.26
CA TYR A 188 -14.25 -14.32 23.67
C TYR A 188 -13.08 -13.48 23.18
N LEU A 189 -11.85 -13.96 23.43
CA LEU A 189 -10.65 -13.41 22.80
C LEU A 189 -10.58 -13.90 21.36
N LYS A 190 -10.41 -12.98 20.41
CA LYS A 190 -10.44 -13.26 18.99
C LYS A 190 -9.27 -12.60 18.26
N TYR A 191 -8.93 -13.20 17.14
CA TYR A 191 -8.04 -12.66 16.15
C TYR A 191 -8.69 -12.76 14.77
N CYS A 192 -8.48 -11.73 13.94
CA CYS A 192 -8.86 -11.77 12.53
C CYS A 192 -7.69 -11.27 11.68
N TYR A 193 -7.37 -12.02 10.63
CA TYR A 193 -6.52 -11.55 9.54
C TYR A 193 -7.38 -11.28 8.30
N ASN A 194 -7.35 -10.04 7.81
CA ASN A 194 -8.09 -9.60 6.63
C ASN A 194 -7.15 -9.57 5.41
N MET A 195 -7.33 -10.51 4.49
CA MET A 195 -6.61 -10.57 3.21
C MET A 195 -7.43 -9.83 2.16
N VAL A 196 -7.19 -8.51 2.05
CA VAL A 196 -7.82 -7.59 1.07
C VAL A 196 -9.34 -7.66 0.96
N GLY A 197 -10.04 -8.03 2.03
CA GLY A 197 -11.50 -8.21 2.04
C GLY A 197 -11.98 -9.46 1.29
N VAL A 198 -11.10 -10.19 0.62
CA VAL A 198 -11.42 -11.42 -0.12
C VAL A 198 -11.53 -12.61 0.83
N HIS A 199 -10.58 -12.72 1.77
CA HIS A 199 -10.61 -13.73 2.81
C HIS A 199 -10.42 -13.10 4.18
N ARG A 200 -11.18 -13.59 5.16
CA ARG A 200 -10.97 -13.29 6.57
C ARG A 200 -10.73 -14.59 7.31
N TYR A 201 -9.58 -14.69 7.96
CA TYR A 201 -9.17 -15.85 8.74
C TYR A 201 -9.31 -15.52 10.21
N TYR A 202 -9.86 -16.44 10.99
CA TYR A 202 -10.19 -16.20 12.39
C TYR A 202 -9.49 -17.22 13.30
N ALA A 203 -9.17 -16.76 14.51
CA ALA A 203 -8.90 -17.60 15.66
C ALA A 203 -9.73 -17.09 16.84
N GLU A 204 -10.19 -17.98 17.70
CA GLU A 204 -11.10 -17.66 18.80
C GLU A 204 -10.77 -18.54 20.00
N SER A 205 -10.90 -17.98 21.21
CA SER A 205 -10.81 -18.76 22.45
C SER A 205 -11.96 -19.75 22.54
N ALA A 206 -11.70 -20.96 23.05
CA ALA A 206 -12.74 -21.98 23.25
C ALA A 206 -13.76 -21.58 24.33
N GLU A 207 -13.33 -20.75 25.28
CA GLU A 207 -14.11 -20.30 26.43
C GLU A 207 -14.09 -18.77 26.54
N LEU A 208 -15.06 -18.26 27.30
CA LEU A 208 -15.12 -16.86 27.71
C LEU A 208 -13.92 -16.54 28.60
N VAL A 209 -13.34 -15.36 28.43
CA VAL A 209 -12.34 -14.86 29.37
C VAL A 209 -13.06 -14.32 30.60
N ALA A 210 -12.67 -14.80 31.77
CA ALA A 210 -13.29 -14.40 33.03
C ALA A 210 -13.12 -12.89 33.30
N PRO A 211 -14.03 -12.29 34.10
CA PRO A 211 -13.84 -10.94 34.60
C PRO A 211 -12.55 -10.80 35.42
N GLY A 212 -11.89 -9.65 35.31
CA GLY A 212 -10.68 -9.33 36.06
C GLY A 212 -9.49 -8.92 35.19
N LYS A 213 -8.31 -8.87 35.82
CA LYS A 213 -7.06 -8.51 35.15
C LYS A 213 -6.46 -9.75 34.52
N HIS A 214 -6.15 -9.67 33.23
CA HIS A 214 -5.56 -10.75 32.47
C HIS A 214 -4.46 -10.24 31.56
N GLN A 215 -3.45 -11.07 31.34
CA GLN A 215 -2.56 -10.92 30.22
C GLN A 215 -3.10 -11.72 29.04
N VAL A 216 -3.40 -11.05 27.93
CA VAL A 216 -3.72 -11.71 26.67
C VAL A 216 -2.54 -11.68 25.73
N ARG A 217 -2.36 -12.76 24.97
CA ARG A 217 -1.34 -12.86 23.94
C ARG A 217 -1.86 -13.54 22.69
N MET A 218 -1.56 -12.96 21.54
CA MET A 218 -1.72 -13.60 20.24
C MET A 218 -0.33 -13.86 19.66
N GLU A 219 -0.09 -15.05 19.15
CA GLU A 219 1.12 -15.43 18.43
C GLU A 219 0.76 -15.86 17.02
N PHE A 220 1.46 -15.29 16.03
CA PHE A 220 1.40 -15.69 14.64
C PHE A 220 2.72 -16.36 14.24
N ALA A 221 2.67 -17.65 13.93
CA ALA A 221 3.79 -18.45 13.48
C ALA A 221 3.78 -18.54 11.95
N TYR A 222 4.51 -17.64 11.30
CA TYR A 222 4.62 -17.61 9.84
C TYR A 222 5.33 -18.86 9.32
N ASP A 223 4.81 -19.46 8.24
CA ASP A 223 5.34 -20.71 7.68
C ASP A 223 6.79 -20.58 7.18
N GLY A 224 7.23 -19.35 6.88
CA GLY A 224 8.52 -19.10 6.21
C GLY A 224 8.51 -19.53 4.74
N GLY A 225 9.69 -19.62 4.14
CA GLY A 225 9.82 -20.13 2.76
C GLY A 225 9.32 -19.20 1.64
N GLY A 226 9.21 -17.89 1.90
CA GLY A 226 8.94 -16.89 0.86
C GLY A 226 8.00 -15.78 1.32
N ILE A 227 7.45 -15.05 0.35
CA ILE A 227 6.47 -13.98 0.56
C ILE A 227 5.03 -14.51 0.52
N SER A 228 4.10 -13.83 1.18
CA SER A 228 2.67 -14.11 1.14
C SER A 228 2.30 -15.53 1.59
N LYS A 229 3.10 -16.15 2.48
CA LYS A 229 2.77 -17.46 3.06
C LYS A 229 1.77 -17.33 4.20
N GLY A 230 1.26 -18.47 4.63
CA GLY A 230 0.35 -18.54 5.75
C GLY A 230 1.09 -18.53 7.08
N GLY A 231 0.33 -18.83 8.13
CA GLY A 231 0.87 -19.07 9.46
C GLY A 231 -0.21 -19.52 10.42
N ASP A 232 0.22 -20.18 11.48
CA ASP A 232 -0.67 -20.61 12.56
C ASP A 232 -0.85 -19.49 13.57
N VAL A 233 -2.07 -19.35 14.09
CA VAL A 233 -2.42 -18.40 15.14
C VAL A 233 -2.66 -19.18 16.42
N ALA A 234 -2.06 -18.73 17.52
CA ALA A 234 -2.36 -19.22 18.87
C ALA A 234 -2.75 -18.06 19.77
N LEU A 235 -3.81 -18.26 20.56
CA LEU A 235 -4.32 -17.30 21.53
C LEU A 235 -4.06 -17.81 22.94
N TYR A 236 -3.62 -16.91 23.82
CA TYR A 236 -3.31 -17.22 25.21
C TYR A 236 -3.95 -16.21 26.16
N VAL A 237 -4.35 -16.72 27.32
CA VAL A 237 -4.77 -15.94 28.50
C VAL A 237 -3.94 -16.43 29.67
N ASP A 238 -3.23 -15.53 30.34
CA ASP A 238 -2.36 -15.81 31.50
C ASP A 238 -1.37 -16.97 31.24
N GLY A 239 -0.86 -17.03 30.01
CA GLY A 239 0.08 -18.05 29.55
C GLY A 239 -0.55 -19.39 29.14
N GLN A 240 -1.85 -19.60 29.36
CA GLN A 240 -2.56 -20.79 28.91
C GLN A 240 -3.08 -20.60 27.49
N LYS A 241 -2.84 -21.59 26.61
CA LYS A 241 -3.39 -21.56 25.24
C LYS A 241 -4.89 -21.81 25.30
N VAL A 242 -5.68 -20.84 24.85
CA VAL A 242 -7.15 -20.88 24.90
C VAL A 242 -7.79 -21.03 23.53
N GLY A 243 -7.05 -20.82 22.45
CA GLY A 243 -7.59 -20.87 21.10
C GLY A 243 -6.50 -20.96 20.04
N GLU A 244 -6.91 -21.33 18.83
CA GLU A 244 -6.03 -21.42 17.66
C GLU A 244 -6.79 -21.17 16.36
N GLY A 245 -6.05 -20.93 15.29
CA GLY A 245 -6.59 -20.77 13.94
C GLY A 245 -5.49 -20.79 12.89
N ARG A 246 -5.89 -20.73 11.62
CA ARG A 246 -4.98 -20.80 10.48
C ARG A 246 -5.22 -19.64 9.53
N VAL A 247 -4.13 -18.96 9.14
CA VAL A 247 -4.12 -18.02 8.04
C VAL A 247 -3.44 -18.71 6.86
N ASP A 248 -4.16 -18.93 5.76
CA ASP A 248 -3.57 -19.63 4.62
C ASP A 248 -2.69 -18.73 3.76
N ARG A 249 -2.94 -17.41 3.80
CA ARG A 249 -2.23 -16.43 2.98
C ARG A 249 -2.21 -15.05 3.61
N THR A 250 -1.05 -14.39 3.53
CA THR A 250 -0.83 -13.04 4.06
C THR A 250 -0.58 -12.00 2.97
N MET A 251 -0.81 -10.73 3.30
CA MET A 251 -0.43 -9.58 2.49
C MET A 251 1.08 -9.31 2.66
N PRO A 252 1.88 -9.34 1.57
CA PRO A 252 3.34 -9.32 1.68
C PRO A 252 3.99 -7.94 1.75
N PHE A 253 3.29 -6.87 1.30
CA PHE A 253 3.94 -5.58 1.04
C PHE A 253 3.36 -4.39 1.81
N ILE A 254 2.04 -4.29 1.90
CA ILE A 254 1.29 -3.23 2.59
C ILE A 254 0.00 -3.85 3.12
N PHE A 255 -0.55 -3.35 4.24
CA PHE A 255 -1.87 -3.71 4.74
C PHE A 255 -2.94 -2.70 4.32
N SER A 256 -2.66 -1.41 4.44
CA SER A 256 -3.52 -0.32 3.98
C SER A 256 -2.70 0.93 3.64
N ALA A 257 -3.19 1.72 2.67
CA ALA A 257 -2.62 3.03 2.35
C ALA A 257 -3.19 4.14 3.26
N ASP A 258 -4.38 3.90 3.84
CA ASP A 258 -5.15 4.91 4.57
C ASP A 258 -5.36 4.55 6.05
N ASP A 259 -5.40 3.25 6.37
CA ASP A 259 -5.62 2.76 7.73
C ASP A 259 -4.28 2.55 8.46
N GLY A 260 -4.24 3.02 9.71
CA GLY A 260 -3.06 2.89 10.58
C GLY A 260 -3.14 1.70 11.53
N MET A 261 -2.35 1.80 12.60
CA MET A 261 -2.45 0.97 13.79
C MET A 261 -3.07 1.78 14.93
N ASP A 262 -4.07 1.18 15.58
CA ASP A 262 -4.81 1.75 16.69
C ASP A 262 -4.79 0.79 17.89
N VAL A 263 -4.53 1.34 19.07
CA VAL A 263 -4.62 0.65 20.34
C VAL A 263 -6.00 0.88 20.93
N GLY A 264 -6.63 -0.20 21.41
CA GLY A 264 -7.88 -0.13 22.15
C GLY A 264 -7.81 0.72 23.42
N THR A 265 -8.98 1.05 23.95
CA THR A 265 -9.17 1.76 25.22
C THR A 265 -10.04 0.97 26.15
#